data_AF-E2BJR6-F1
#
_entry.id   AF-E2BJR6-F1
#
_cell.length_a   1.000
_cell.length_b   1.000
_cell.length_c   1.000
_cell.angle_alpha   90.00
_cell.angle_beta   90.00
_cell.angle_gamma   90.00
#
_symmetry.space_group_name_H-M   'P 1'
#
loop_
_entity.id
_entity.type
_entity.pdbx_description
1 polymer ?
#
loop_
_entity_poly.entity_id
_entity_poly.type
_entity_poly.pdbx_seq_one_letter_code
_entity_poly.pdbx_strand_id
1 'polypeptide(L)'
;ITASELEAATKVLGFSLRSKNLNGIHVKVLRDASAAIAAGATLMAQCMASSECGENQDILEELRAENMQLRTMQGEMTKRMEEMEK
;
A
#
# COMPACT_ATOMS: atom_id res chain seq x y z
N ILE A 1 -0.32 8.62 11.21
CA ILE A 1 0.51 9.81 11.54
C ILE A 1 0.51 10.68 10.30
N THR A 2 -0.10 11.85 10.37
CA THR A 2 -0.22 12.76 9.22
C THR A 2 1.06 13.59 9.07
N ALA A 3 1.37 14.07 7.86
CA ALA A 3 2.56 14.90 7.60
C ALA A 3 2.61 16.15 8.52
N SER A 4 1.44 16.71 8.86
CA SER A 4 1.30 17.84 9.77
C SER A 4 1.73 17.51 11.21
N GLU A 5 1.47 16.29 11.70
CA GLU A 5 1.89 15.86 13.04
C GLU A 5 3.40 15.67 13.12
N LEU A 6 4.01 15.10 12.07
CA LEU A 6 5.46 14.94 11.98
C LEU A 6 6.18 16.29 11.88
N GLU A 7 5.62 17.24 11.13
CA GLU A 7 6.16 18.59 11.02
C GLU A 7 6.09 19.34 12.37
N ALA A 8 4.95 19.23 13.07
CA ALA A 8 4.78 19.82 14.40
C ALA A 8 5.78 19.22 15.42
N ALA A 9 5.93 17.89 15.44
CA ALA A 9 6.90 17.21 16.29
C ALA A 9 8.34 17.66 16.01
N THR A 10 8.70 17.78 14.73
CA THR A 10 10.02 18.27 14.30
C THR A 10 10.29 19.69 14.79
N LYS A 11 9.30 20.59 14.73
CA LYS A 11 9.41 21.98 15.22
C LYS A 11 9.60 22.05 16.74
N VAL A 12 8.81 21.30 17.51
CA VAL A 12 8.91 21.25 18.98
C VAL A 12 10.27 20.73 19.43
N LEU A 13 10.80 19.72 18.73
CA LEU A 13 12.14 19.19 18.97
C LEU A 13 13.23 20.21 18.68
N GLY A 14 13.14 20.91 17.55
CA GLY A 14 14.07 21.97 17.19
C GLY A 14 14.11 23.10 18.21
N PHE A 15 12.95 23.51 18.73
CA PHE A 15 12.84 24.51 19.79
C PHE A 15 13.50 24.05 21.10
N SER A 16 13.17 22.84 21.55
CA SER A 16 13.66 22.30 22.82
C SER A 16 15.17 22.07 22.85
N LEU A 17 15.76 21.79 21.68
CA LEU A 17 17.19 21.71 21.51
C LEU A 17 17.88 23.08 21.65
N ARG A 18 17.31 24.13 21.04
CA ARG A 18 17.86 25.50 21.11
C ARG A 18 17.74 26.13 22.49
N SER A 19 16.65 25.84 23.21
CA SER A 19 16.41 26.37 24.55
C SER A 19 17.19 25.65 25.65
N LYS A 20 17.97 24.60 25.33
CA LYS A 20 18.66 23.72 26.29
C LYS A 20 17.74 23.08 27.33
N ASN A 21 16.42 23.09 27.09
CA ASN A 21 15.44 22.42 27.95
C ASN A 21 15.43 20.89 27.78
N LEU A 22 16.23 20.36 26.85
CA LEU A 22 16.36 18.93 26.62
C LEU A 22 17.81 18.48 26.79
N ASN A 23 18.01 17.49 27.66
CA ASN A 23 19.33 16.92 27.91
C ASN A 23 19.83 16.13 26.69
N GLY A 24 21.15 16.06 26.46
CA GLY A 24 21.73 15.54 25.20
C GLY A 24 21.30 14.12 24.81
N ILE A 25 21.04 13.26 25.81
CA ILE A 25 20.51 11.90 25.58
C ILE A 25 19.10 11.94 24.99
N HIS A 26 18.24 12.84 25.47
CA HIS A 26 16.84 12.94 25.02
C HIS A 26 16.78 13.45 23.59
N VAL A 27 17.70 14.36 23.23
CA VAL A 27 17.86 14.85 21.86
C VAL A 27 18.21 13.71 20.90
N LYS A 28 19.13 12.83 21.30
CA LYS A 28 19.54 11.69 20.48
C LYS A 28 18.37 10.72 20.28
N VAL A 29 17.70 10.33 21.38
CA VAL A 29 16.53 9.44 21.36
C VAL A 29 15.43 9.98 20.44
N LEU A 30 15.18 11.29 20.47
CA LEU A 30 14.13 11.89 19.64
C LEU A 30 14.49 11.97 18.16
N ARG A 31 15.78 12.18 17.83
CA ARG A 31 16.24 12.08 16.43
C ARG A 31 16.13 10.64 15.92
N ASP A 32 16.55 9.67 16.73
CA ASP A 32 16.49 8.25 16.37
C ASP A 32 15.03 7.82 16.16
N ALA A 33 14.12 8.25 17.05
CA ALA A 33 12.68 8.03 16.90
C ALA A 33 12.11 8.69 15.63
N SER A 34 12.50 9.94 15.34
CA SER A 34 12.08 10.64 14.12
C SER A 34 12.55 9.92 12.86
N ALA A 35 13.79 9.42 12.84
CA ALA A 35 14.33 8.67 11.71
C ALA A 35 13.59 7.34 11.51
N ALA A 36 13.30 6.62 12.60
CA ALA A 36 12.52 5.38 12.56
C ALA A 36 11.09 5.62 12.04
N ILE A 37 10.43 6.69 12.47
CA ILE A 37 9.08 7.06 11.98
C ILE A 37 9.12 7.39 10.48
N ALA A 38 10.11 8.16 10.02
CA ALA A 38 10.24 8.50 8.60
C ALA A 38 10.52 7.28 7.72
N ALA A 39 11.38 6.36 8.18
CA ALA A 39 11.65 5.10 7.50
C ALA A 39 10.38 4.23 7.41
N GLY A 40 9.63 4.12 8.51
CA GLY A 40 8.36 3.39 8.56
C GLY A 40 7.30 3.99 7.63
N ALA A 41 7.19 5.31 7.57
CA ALA A 41 6.28 6.01 6.64
C ALA A 41 6.66 5.76 5.17
N THR A 42 7.96 5.76 4.85
CA THR A 42 8.46 5.47 3.50
C THR A 42 8.17 4.03 3.10
N LEU A 43 8.40 3.05 4.00
CA LEU A 43 8.05 1.65 3.76
C LEU A 43 6.54 1.47 3.57
N MET A 44 5.71 2.12 4.38
CA MET A 44 4.25 2.09 4.18
C MET A 44 3.86 2.66 2.82
N ALA A 45 4.43 3.79 2.42
CA ALA A 45 4.17 4.38 1.10
C ALA A 45 4.59 3.45 -0.04
N GLN A 46 5.74 2.77 0.09
CA GLN A 46 6.17 1.75 -0.88
C GLN A 46 5.22 0.55 -0.91
N CYS A 47 4.81 0.02 0.25
CA CYS A 47 3.86 -1.08 0.33
C CYS A 47 2.49 -0.72 -0.27
N MET A 48 2.00 0.50 0.00
CA MET A 48 0.76 1.00 -0.58
C MET A 48 0.90 1.19 -2.09
N ALA A 49 2.00 1.79 -2.55
CA ALA A 49 2.28 1.91 -3.98
C ALA A 49 2.37 0.54 -4.65
N SER A 50 3.02 -0.47 -4.05
CA SER A 50 3.05 -1.83 -4.60
C SER A 50 1.69 -2.54 -4.53
N SER A 51 0.87 -2.24 -3.51
CA SER A 51 -0.49 -2.78 -3.41
C SER A 51 -1.45 -2.15 -4.43
N GLU A 52 -1.22 -0.90 -4.81
CA GLU A 52 -1.97 -0.16 -5.81
C GLU A 52 -1.39 -0.33 -7.23
N CYS A 53 -0.13 -0.76 -7.36
CA CYS A 53 0.56 -0.89 -8.64
C CYS A 53 0.26 -2.25 -9.29
N GLY A 54 -0.75 -2.25 -10.16
CA GLY A 54 -0.77 -3.00 -11.43
C GLY A 54 -0.90 -4.52 -11.35
N GLU A 55 -0.04 -5.23 -10.64
CA GLU A 55 0.08 -6.69 -10.74
C GLU A 55 -1.21 -7.41 -10.34
N ASN A 56 -1.84 -7.00 -9.24
CA ASN A 56 -3.14 -7.57 -8.84
C ASN A 56 -4.28 -7.15 -9.80
N GLN A 57 -4.17 -5.99 -10.43
CA GLN A 57 -5.17 -5.50 -11.39
C GLN A 57 -5.06 -6.27 -12.70
N ASP A 58 -3.84 -6.49 -13.20
CA ASP A 58 -3.52 -7.26 -14.40
C ASP A 58 -3.96 -8.71 -14.25
N ILE A 59 -3.66 -9.35 -13.11
CA ILE A 59 -4.13 -10.70 -12.78
C ILE A 59 -5.66 -10.77 -12.73
N LEU A 60 -6.31 -9.75 -12.17
CA LEU A 60 -7.79 -9.71 -12.09
C LEU A 60 -8.44 -9.47 -13.46
N GLU A 61 -7.76 -8.78 -14.36
CA GLU A 61 -8.22 -8.52 -15.73
C GLU A 61 -8.07 -9.76 -16.60
N GLU A 62 -6.92 -10.46 -16.50
CA GLU A 62 -6.68 -11.76 -17.13
C GLU A 62 -7.71 -12.81 -16.66
N LEU A 63 -7.93 -12.92 -15.35
CA LEU A 63 -8.92 -13.84 -14.78
C LEU A 63 -10.35 -13.55 -15.29
N ARG A 64 -10.70 -12.27 -15.50
CA ARG A 64 -12.01 -11.89 -16.06
C ARG A 64 -12.13 -12.29 -17.53
N ALA A 65 -11.08 -12.09 -18.32
CA ALA A 65 -11.06 -12.48 -19.73
C ALA A 65 -11.23 -14.00 -19.89
N GLU A 66 -10.48 -14.79 -19.11
CA GLU A 66 -10.59 -16.25 -19.12
C GLU A 66 -11.98 -16.73 -18.68
N ASN A 67 -12.57 -16.12 -17.64
CA ASN A 67 -13.90 -16.49 -17.17
C ASN A 67 -14.98 -16.26 -18.25
N MET A 68 -14.87 -15.17 -19.01
CA MET A 68 -15.79 -14.87 -20.12
C MET A 68 -15.65 -15.90 -21.26
N GLN A 69 -14.41 -16.28 -21.60
CA GLN A 69 -14.16 -17.31 -22.61
C GLN A 69 -14.73 -18.67 -22.17
N LEU A 70 -14.49 -19.07 -20.92
CA LEU A 70 -15.02 -20.32 -20.37
C LEU A 70 -16.54 -20.37 -20.39
N ARG A 71 -17.22 -19.27 -20.04
CA ARG A 71 -18.69 -19.20 -20.11
C ARG A 71 -19.22 -19.31 -21.53
N THR A 72 -18.52 -18.69 -22.49
CA THR A 72 -18.86 -18.81 -23.92
C THR A 72 -18.72 -20.25 -24.38
N MET A 73 -17.59 -20.90 -24.10
CA MET A 73 -17.35 -22.29 -24.45
C MET A 73 -18.35 -23.24 -23.78
N GLN A 74 -18.71 -22.99 -22.53
CA GLN A 74 -19.72 -23.76 -21.81
C GLN A 74 -21.09 -23.65 -22.50
N GLY A 75 -21.51 -22.44 -22.89
CA GLY A 75 -22.77 -22.24 -23.60
C GLY A 75 -22.81 -22.93 -24.97
N GLU A 76 -21.71 -22.86 -25.73
CA GLU A 76 -21.59 -23.58 -27.01
C GLU A 76 -21.63 -25.10 -26.82
N MET A 77 -20.97 -25.61 -25.80
CA MET A 77 -20.95 -27.03 -25.49
C MET A 77 -22.33 -27.53 -25.06
N THR A 78 -23.05 -26.78 -24.22
CA THR A 78 -24.45 -27.08 -23.85
C THR A 78 -25.33 -27.14 -25.09
N LYS A 79 -25.24 -26.15 -25.98
CA LYS A 79 -26.02 -26.13 -27.23
C LYS A 79 -25.74 -27.35 -28.12
N ARG A 80 -24.46 -27.73 -28.29
CA ARG A 80 -24.10 -28.93 -29.04
C ARG A 80 -24.64 -30.21 -28.42
N MET A 81 -24.72 -30.27 -27.09
CA MET A 81 -25.29 -31.42 -26.38
C MET A 81 -26.80 -31.52 -26.62
N GLU A 82 -27.53 -30.40 -26.55
CA GLU A 82 -28.96 -30.34 -26.86
C GLU A 82 -29.27 -30.69 -28.33
N GLU A 83 -28.37 -30.36 -29.26
CA GLU A 83 -28.49 -30.72 -30.68
C GLU A 83 -28.25 -32.22 -30.93
N MET A 84 -27.42 -32.89 -30.12
CA MET A 84 -27.19 -34.34 -30.20
C MET A 84 -28.26 -35.17 -29.47
N GLU A 85 -28.97 -34.58 -28.51
CA GLU A 85 -30.09 -35.22 -27.82
C GLU A 85 -31.42 -35.15 -28.60
N LYS A 86 -31.47 -34.42 -29.72
CA LYS A 86 -32.61 -34.37 -30.67
C LYS A 86 -32.50 -35.40 -31.78
#